data_AF-A0A2V7HY19-F1
#
_entry.id   AF-A0A2V7HY19-F1
#
_cell.length_a   1.000
_cell.length_b   1.000
_cell.length_c   1.000
_cell.angle_alpha   90.00
_cell.angle_beta   90.00
_cell.angle_gamma   90.00
#
_symmetry.space_group_name_H-M   'P 1'
#
loop_
_entity.id
_entity.type
_entity.pdbx_description
1 polymer ?
#
loop_
_entity_poly.entity_id
_entity_poly.type
_entity_poly.pdbx_seq_one_letter_code
_entity_poly.pdbx_strand_id
1 'polypeptide(L)'
;MLFDEVFQVLRPEIPPWILQLPLSRLKWFLEGYREGDGTHSGKKLGHELCFDTASERRAKDLAVILLRFGVVASFGRYETTFKRKYGERRFPFFRLTVCEVSDFDILGWDRGVIQTLNARRQGDLVWARVSSVSKSPATPYVYDFSVPEAENFFGGVGVCCHNTYGPRMRLTDGRAIPTFIRQALAGEPLSVYGDGSQTRSFTYISDLVDGIWKLMQSPVNDPVNIGNPREMTLLELAKHILRVSGSRSEITFAPLPTDDPKVRQPDIDKARRLLGWEPTVDVEEGLRRTIEWYRGTGGAR
;
A
#
# COMPACT_ATOMS: atom_id res chain seq x y z
N MET A 1 -3.57 10.64 11.63
CA MET A 1 -3.26 11.94 10.99
C MET A 1 -2.72 11.78 9.57
N LEU A 2 -1.69 10.96 9.30
CA LEU A 2 -1.23 10.73 7.91
C LEU A 2 -2.19 9.86 7.04
N PHE A 3 -2.99 8.99 7.67
CA PHE A 3 -3.89 8.07 6.94
C PHE A 3 -5.14 8.77 6.38
N ASP A 4 -5.66 9.80 7.06
CA ASP A 4 -6.84 10.54 6.60
C ASP A 4 -6.51 11.55 5.49
N GLU A 5 -5.28 12.07 5.44
CA GLU A 5 -4.86 13.06 4.43
C GLU A 5 -4.59 12.42 3.05
N VAL A 6 -4.21 11.14 3.00
CA VAL A 6 -3.92 10.44 1.73
C VAL A 6 -5.21 9.88 1.09
N PHE A 7 -6.23 9.52 1.87
CA PHE A 7 -7.45 8.85 1.39
C PHE A 7 -8.73 9.69 1.44
N GLN A 8 -8.66 11.00 1.71
CA GLN A 8 -9.76 11.95 1.44
C GLN A 8 -10.11 12.12 -0.07
N VAL A 9 -9.66 11.20 -0.92
CA VAL A 9 -10.03 11.06 -2.33
C VAL A 9 -11.50 10.62 -2.52
N LEU A 10 -12.23 10.26 -1.46
CA LEU A 10 -13.49 9.53 -1.61
C LEU A 10 -14.79 10.36 -1.65
N ARG A 11 -14.79 11.54 -2.29
CA ARG A 11 -15.96 12.03 -3.03
C ARG A 11 -15.51 12.78 -4.27
N PRO A 12 -15.39 12.10 -5.43
CA PRO A 12 -15.06 12.78 -6.67
C PRO A 12 -16.19 13.77 -7.00
N GLU A 13 -15.82 14.94 -7.51
CA GLU A 13 -16.79 15.92 -8.01
C GLU A 13 -17.35 15.47 -9.35
N ILE A 14 -16.56 14.74 -10.13
CA ILE A 14 -17.06 13.96 -11.25
C ILE A 14 -17.78 12.73 -10.68
N PRO A 15 -19.07 12.49 -10.98
CA PRO A 15 -19.80 11.34 -10.48
C PRO A 15 -19.02 10.03 -10.68
N PRO A 16 -18.92 9.14 -9.67
CA PRO A 16 -18.13 7.92 -9.75
C PRO A 16 -18.47 7.03 -10.96
N TRP A 17 -19.74 7.00 -11.38
CA TRP A 17 -20.16 6.24 -12.56
C TRP A 17 -19.52 6.73 -13.85
N ILE A 18 -19.18 8.02 -13.96
CA ILE A 18 -18.43 8.58 -15.09
C ILE A 18 -16.99 8.06 -15.07
N LEU A 19 -16.36 8.07 -13.89
CA LEU A 19 -14.98 7.58 -13.71
C LEU A 19 -14.84 6.09 -14.05
N GLN A 20 -15.94 5.32 -14.03
CA GLN A 20 -15.98 3.90 -14.36
C GLN A 20 -16.41 3.59 -15.80
N LEU A 21 -16.76 4.60 -16.61
CA LEU A 21 -17.16 4.37 -18.01
C LEU A 21 -16.06 3.66 -18.81
N PRO A 22 -16.40 2.83 -19.81
CA PRO A 22 -15.42 2.31 -20.74
C PRO A 22 -14.77 3.46 -21.54
N LEU A 23 -13.52 3.28 -21.99
CA LEU A 23 -12.76 4.32 -22.71
C LEU A 23 -13.52 4.90 -23.91
N SER A 24 -14.26 4.05 -24.64
CA SER A 24 -15.09 4.42 -25.79
C SER A 24 -16.21 5.42 -25.47
N ARG A 25 -16.63 5.49 -24.20
CA ARG A 25 -17.61 6.46 -23.69
C ARG A 25 -16.93 7.62 -22.99
N LEU A 26 -15.87 7.34 -22.23
CA LEU A 26 -15.15 8.32 -21.44
C LEU A 26 -14.52 9.44 -22.30
N LYS A 27 -14.11 9.11 -23.53
CA LYS A 27 -13.57 10.09 -24.49
C LYS A 27 -14.54 11.22 -24.81
N TRP A 28 -15.84 10.91 -24.88
CA TRP A 28 -16.88 11.90 -25.14
C TRP A 28 -17.11 12.83 -23.96
N PHE A 29 -17.01 12.30 -22.73
CA PHE A 29 -17.04 13.13 -21.54
C PHE A 29 -15.84 14.08 -21.51
N LEU A 30 -14.64 13.58 -21.78
CA LEU A 30 -13.42 14.38 -21.76
C LEU A 30 -13.42 15.46 -22.86
N GLU A 31 -13.85 15.12 -24.07
CA GLU A 31 -14.02 16.07 -25.18
C GLU A 31 -15.12 17.11 -24.88
N GLY A 32 -16.26 16.66 -24.35
CA GLY A 32 -17.35 17.56 -23.93
C GLY A 32 -16.92 18.52 -22.82
N TYR A 33 -16.10 18.05 -21.88
CA TYR A 33 -15.51 18.91 -20.84
C TYR A 33 -14.56 19.94 -21.45
N ARG A 34 -13.69 19.51 -22.37
CA ARG A 34 -12.71 20.37 -23.05
C ARG A 34 -13.40 21.51 -23.80
N GLU A 35 -14.48 21.21 -24.51
CA GLU A 35 -15.27 22.20 -25.25
C GLU A 35 -16.15 23.08 -24.33
N GLY A 36 -16.58 22.56 -23.18
CA GLY A 36 -17.53 23.24 -22.28
C GLY A 36 -16.93 24.18 -21.24
N ASP A 37 -15.77 23.85 -20.66
CA ASP A 37 -15.14 24.61 -19.56
C ASP A 37 -13.71 25.06 -19.88
N GLY A 38 -13.21 24.75 -21.09
CA GLY A 38 -11.87 25.10 -21.53
C GLY A 38 -11.76 26.58 -21.87
N THR A 39 -11.02 27.34 -21.07
CA THR A 39 -10.51 28.65 -21.51
C THR A 39 -9.59 28.42 -22.72
N HIS A 40 -10.13 28.58 -23.93
CA HIS A 40 -9.33 28.55 -25.14
C HIS A 40 -8.33 29.70 -25.07
N SER A 41 -7.05 29.39 -24.85
CA SER A 41 -6.02 30.28 -25.37
C SER A 41 -6.33 30.39 -26.87
N GLY A 42 -6.52 31.60 -27.40
CA GLY A 42 -6.89 31.81 -28.81
C GLY A 42 -5.87 31.30 -29.83
N LYS A 43 -4.82 30.58 -29.38
CA LYS A 43 -3.90 29.81 -30.19
C LYS A 43 -4.26 28.33 -30.05
N LYS A 44 -4.77 27.74 -31.15
CA LYS A 44 -4.67 26.29 -31.34
C LYS A 44 -3.17 25.95 -31.39
N LEU A 45 -2.59 25.61 -30.25
CA LEU A 45 -1.28 24.99 -30.23
C LEU A 45 -1.51 23.52 -30.57
N GLY A 46 -1.13 23.10 -31.78
CA GLY A 46 -1.20 21.69 -32.21
C GLY A 46 -0.29 20.74 -31.43
N HIS A 47 0.16 21.16 -30.24
CA HIS A 47 1.12 20.49 -29.38
C HIS A 47 0.66 20.42 -27.90
N GLU A 48 -0.50 21.00 -27.53
CA GLU A 48 -1.04 20.89 -26.18
C GLU A 48 -2.59 20.87 -26.11
N LEU A 49 -3.14 20.15 -25.12
CA LEU A 49 -4.54 20.25 -24.68
C LEU A 49 -4.57 20.81 -23.26
N CYS A 50 -5.50 21.72 -22.99
CA CYS A 50 -5.71 22.28 -21.67
C CYS A 50 -7.12 21.99 -21.16
N PHE A 51 -7.23 21.57 -19.91
CA PHE A 51 -8.48 21.41 -19.19
C PHE A 51 -8.45 22.33 -17.96
N ASP A 52 -9.31 23.34 -17.96
CA ASP A 52 -9.37 24.33 -16.90
C ASP A 52 -10.56 24.05 -15.97
N THR A 53 -10.40 24.41 -14.69
CA THR A 53 -11.48 24.32 -13.72
C THR A 53 -11.22 25.21 -12.51
N ALA A 54 -12.28 25.71 -11.88
CA ALA A 54 -12.17 26.40 -10.59
C ALA A 54 -11.98 25.45 -9.40
N SER A 55 -12.13 24.13 -9.59
CA SER A 55 -12.10 23.12 -8.52
C SER A 55 -10.87 22.23 -8.59
N GLU A 56 -10.07 22.24 -7.52
CA GLU A 56 -8.91 21.34 -7.39
C GLU A 56 -9.31 19.87 -7.47
N ARG A 57 -10.45 19.49 -6.87
CA ARG A 57 -10.93 18.11 -6.87
C ARG A 57 -11.33 17.66 -8.26
N ARG A 58 -12.06 18.51 -9.00
CA ARG A 58 -12.41 18.20 -10.39
C ARG A 58 -11.17 18.07 -11.26
N ALA A 59 -10.16 18.90 -11.03
CA ALA A 59 -8.90 18.78 -11.73
C ALA A 59 -8.21 17.43 -11.44
N LYS A 60 -8.23 16.96 -10.18
CA LYS A 60 -7.73 15.62 -9.83
C LYS A 60 -8.55 14.50 -10.48
N ASP A 61 -9.87 14.61 -10.52
CA ASP A 61 -10.73 13.63 -11.19
C ASP A 61 -10.46 13.56 -12.71
N LEU A 62 -10.24 14.71 -13.36
CA LEU A 62 -9.83 14.78 -14.76
C LEU A 62 -8.45 14.15 -14.98
N ALA A 63 -7.50 14.32 -14.05
CA ALA A 63 -6.20 13.66 -14.11
C ALA A 63 -6.37 12.12 -14.09
N VAL A 64 -7.25 11.60 -13.23
CA VAL A 64 -7.56 10.16 -13.19
C VAL A 64 -8.15 9.68 -14.51
N ILE A 65 -9.06 10.45 -15.12
CA ILE A 65 -9.63 10.13 -16.44
C ILE A 65 -8.53 10.08 -17.51
N LEU A 66 -7.64 11.07 -17.56
CA LEU A 66 -6.52 11.10 -18.51
C LEU A 66 -5.58 9.89 -18.34
N LEU A 67 -5.29 9.51 -17.09
CA LEU A 67 -4.46 8.35 -16.78
C LEU A 67 -5.07 7.04 -17.31
N ARG A 68 -6.40 6.92 -17.38
CA ARG A 68 -7.05 5.74 -17.96
C ARG A 68 -6.81 5.60 -19.47
N PHE A 69 -6.48 6.68 -20.17
CA PHE A 69 -6.00 6.65 -21.56
C PHE A 69 -4.48 6.49 -21.68
N GLY A 70 -3.77 6.34 -20.55
CA GLY A 70 -2.30 6.31 -20.52
C GLY A 70 -1.66 7.69 -20.69
N VAL A 71 -2.42 8.77 -20.50
CA VAL A 71 -1.97 10.15 -20.65
C VAL A 71 -1.78 10.81 -19.29
N VAL A 72 -0.61 11.41 -19.08
CA VAL A 72 -0.26 12.17 -17.89
C VAL A 72 -0.35 13.66 -18.22
N ALA A 73 -1.13 14.40 -17.43
CA ALA A 73 -1.17 15.86 -17.51
C ALA A 73 -0.30 16.51 -16.45
N SER A 74 0.34 17.62 -16.81
CA SER A 74 0.93 18.52 -15.83
C SER A 74 -0.18 19.30 -15.12
N PHE A 75 -0.13 19.32 -13.79
CA PHE A 75 -1.09 20.02 -12.95
C PHE A 75 -0.52 21.37 -12.51
N GLY A 76 -1.22 22.47 -12.78
CA GLY A 76 -0.81 23.81 -12.33
C GLY A 76 -1.96 24.60 -11.72
N ARG A 77 -1.64 25.41 -10.71
CA ARG A 77 -2.55 26.39 -10.11
C ARG A 77 -2.21 27.77 -10.64
N TYR A 78 -3.22 28.48 -11.12
CA TYR A 78 -3.09 29.78 -11.76
C TYR A 78 -4.10 30.77 -11.19
N GLU A 79 -3.93 32.05 -11.51
CA GLU A 79 -4.86 33.12 -11.15
C GLU A 79 -5.27 33.89 -12.40
N THR A 80 -6.53 34.28 -12.49
CA THR A 80 -7.05 35.15 -13.55
C THR A 80 -7.79 36.36 -12.99
N THR A 81 -7.88 37.44 -13.76
CA THR A 81 -8.63 38.65 -13.40
C THR A 81 -9.71 38.95 -14.42
N PHE A 82 -10.94 39.19 -13.94
CA PHE A 82 -12.06 39.62 -14.77
C PHE A 82 -12.30 41.12 -14.60
N LYS A 83 -11.39 41.94 -15.15
CA LYS A 83 -11.34 43.40 -14.93
C LYS A 83 -12.67 44.12 -15.19
N ARG A 84 -13.40 43.72 -16.24
CA ARG A 84 -14.69 44.33 -16.61
C ARG A 84 -15.81 44.11 -15.58
N LYS A 85 -15.75 43.06 -14.76
CA LYS A 85 -16.86 42.67 -13.86
C LYS A 85 -16.50 42.75 -12.38
N TYR A 86 -15.23 42.56 -12.04
CA TYR A 86 -14.78 42.44 -10.63
C TYR A 86 -13.51 43.26 -10.31
N GLY A 87 -13.13 44.21 -11.16
CA GLY A 87 -11.94 45.06 -10.94
C GLY A 87 -10.64 44.23 -10.90
N GLU A 88 -9.76 44.50 -9.94
CA GLU A 88 -8.46 43.82 -9.81
C GLU A 88 -8.52 42.47 -9.07
N ARG A 89 -9.73 42.01 -8.71
CA ARG A 89 -9.90 40.76 -7.98
C ARG A 89 -9.37 39.58 -8.80
N ARG A 90 -8.51 38.77 -8.16
CA ARG A 90 -7.94 37.54 -8.71
C ARG A 90 -8.78 36.34 -8.32
N PHE A 91 -8.96 35.42 -9.26
CA PHE A 91 -9.69 34.17 -9.06
C PHE A 91 -8.75 33.00 -9.38
N PRO A 92 -8.57 32.07 -8.44
CA PRO A 92 -7.76 30.89 -8.68
C PRO A 92 -8.48 29.94 -9.65
N PHE A 93 -7.70 29.29 -10.49
CA PHE A 93 -8.14 28.16 -11.29
C PHE A 93 -7.01 27.14 -11.42
N PHE A 94 -7.37 25.92 -11.77
CA PHE A 94 -6.46 24.80 -11.98
C PHE A 94 -6.49 24.43 -13.45
N ARG A 95 -5.31 24.16 -14.00
CA ARG A 95 -5.13 23.73 -15.38
C ARG A 95 -4.40 22.40 -15.42
N LEU A 96 -4.98 21.46 -16.14
CA LEU A 96 -4.28 20.27 -16.61
C LEU A 96 -3.80 20.54 -18.03
N THR A 97 -2.51 20.39 -18.27
CA THR A 97 -1.92 20.49 -19.60
C THR A 97 -1.41 19.13 -20.05
N VAL A 98 -1.90 18.67 -21.19
CA VAL A 98 -1.43 17.47 -21.89
C VAL A 98 -0.58 17.93 -23.07
N CYS A 99 0.67 17.51 -23.14
CA CYS A 99 1.58 17.81 -24.24
C CYS A 99 2.09 16.52 -24.90
N GLU A 100 2.64 16.65 -26.10
CA GLU A 100 3.43 15.60 -26.77
C GLU A 100 2.70 14.26 -26.93
N VAL A 101 1.41 14.31 -27.23
CA VAL A 101 0.62 13.13 -27.61
C VAL A 101 0.69 12.88 -29.12
N SER A 102 0.64 11.61 -29.52
CA SER A 102 0.69 11.17 -30.92
C SER A 102 -0.52 11.62 -31.73
N ASP A 103 -1.65 11.85 -31.06
CA ASP A 103 -2.88 12.35 -31.65
C ASP A 103 -3.60 13.24 -30.63
N PHE A 104 -3.94 14.46 -31.04
CA PHE A 104 -4.65 15.45 -30.23
C PHE A 104 -6.18 15.31 -30.35
N ASP A 105 -6.68 14.45 -31.23
CA ASP A 105 -8.10 14.09 -31.29
C ASP A 105 -8.47 13.11 -30.16
N ILE A 106 -9.07 13.65 -29.09
CA ILE A 106 -9.55 12.86 -27.93
C ILE A 106 -10.50 11.74 -28.37
N LEU A 107 -11.28 11.95 -29.44
CA LEU A 107 -12.24 10.94 -29.92
C LEU A 107 -11.56 9.71 -30.54
N GLY A 108 -10.25 9.79 -30.82
CA GLY A 108 -9.41 8.68 -31.26
C GLY A 108 -8.75 7.87 -30.15
N TRP A 109 -8.67 8.39 -28.92
CA TRP A 109 -7.81 7.84 -27.86
C TRP A 109 -8.21 6.45 -27.35
N ASP A 110 -9.46 6.03 -27.54
CA ASP A 110 -9.91 4.68 -27.19
C ASP A 110 -9.27 3.59 -28.07
N ARG A 111 -8.68 3.96 -29.21
CA ARG A 111 -7.88 3.07 -30.07
C ARG A 111 -6.39 3.06 -29.71
N GLY A 112 -5.99 3.85 -28.71
CA GLY A 112 -4.62 4.03 -28.27
C GLY A 112 -4.09 5.44 -28.59
N VAL A 113 -3.36 6.01 -27.64
CA VAL A 113 -2.63 7.26 -27.77
C VAL A 113 -1.27 7.09 -27.09
N ILE A 114 -0.21 7.63 -27.70
CA ILE A 114 1.14 7.58 -27.14
C ILE A 114 1.50 8.98 -26.69
N GLN A 115 1.96 9.13 -25.45
CA GLN A 115 2.49 10.39 -24.95
C GLN A 115 4.00 10.29 -24.73
N THR A 116 4.75 11.29 -25.22
CA THR A 116 6.17 11.42 -24.94
C THR A 116 6.38 12.33 -23.74
N LEU A 117 6.81 11.76 -22.61
CA LEU A 117 7.08 12.52 -21.40
C LEU A 117 8.54 12.99 -21.33
N ASN A 118 8.75 14.30 -21.43
CA ASN A 118 10.05 14.92 -21.16
C ASN A 118 10.22 15.20 -19.66
N ALA A 119 10.30 14.15 -18.84
CA ALA A 119 10.56 14.31 -17.40
C ALA A 119 12.03 14.66 -17.17
N ARG A 120 12.32 15.92 -16.81
CA ARG A 120 13.61 16.26 -16.19
C ARG A 120 13.62 15.69 -14.78
N ARG A 121 14.68 14.98 -14.40
CA ARG A 121 14.87 14.46 -13.04
C ARG A 121 14.82 15.62 -12.04
N GLN A 122 13.80 15.66 -11.17
CA GLN A 122 13.71 16.58 -10.04
C GLN A 122 13.80 15.77 -8.73
N GLY A 123 14.88 15.95 -7.98
CA GLY A 123 15.09 15.27 -6.69
C GLY A 123 15.10 13.74 -6.80
N ASP A 124 14.40 13.09 -5.88
CA ASP A 124 14.28 11.62 -5.75
C ASP A 124 13.10 11.04 -6.54
N LEU A 125 12.33 11.87 -7.26
CA LEU A 125 11.23 11.39 -8.07
C LEU A 125 11.77 10.87 -9.41
N VAL A 126 11.68 9.56 -9.61
CA VAL A 126 12.14 8.88 -10.82
C VAL A 126 10.93 8.35 -11.58
N TRP A 127 10.76 8.78 -12.82
CA TRP A 127 9.86 8.11 -13.75
C TRP A 127 10.58 6.86 -14.28
N ALA A 128 10.14 5.70 -13.83
CA ALA A 128 10.63 4.42 -14.34
C ALA A 128 9.70 3.93 -15.45
N ARG A 129 10.27 3.57 -16.59
CA ARG A 129 9.53 2.83 -17.62
C ARG A 129 9.16 1.47 -17.02
N VAL A 130 7.86 1.14 -17.01
CA VAL A 130 7.43 -0.23 -16.72
C VAL A 130 7.99 -1.12 -17.84
N SER A 131 8.98 -1.94 -17.51
CA SER A 131 9.64 -2.83 -18.46
C SER A 131 8.75 -4.01 -18.85
N SER A 132 7.91 -4.47 -17.93
CA SER A 132 7.00 -5.60 -18.12
C SER A 132 5.90 -5.60 -17.08
N VAL A 133 4.72 -6.10 -17.45
CA VAL A 133 3.64 -6.44 -16.53
C VAL A 133 3.35 -7.92 -16.69
N SER A 134 3.41 -8.68 -15.60
CA SER A 134 3.16 -10.12 -15.59
C SER A 134 2.16 -10.47 -14.50
N LYS A 135 1.25 -11.41 -14.78
CA LYS A 135 0.36 -11.96 -13.75
C LYS A 135 1.16 -12.91 -12.85
N SER A 136 1.07 -12.70 -11.53
CA SER A 136 1.55 -13.66 -10.54
C SER A 136 0.37 -14.53 -10.09
N PRO A 137 0.52 -15.85 -9.95
CA PRO A 137 -0.52 -16.68 -9.37
C PRO A 137 -0.76 -16.23 -7.92
N ALA A 138 -2.03 -16.02 -7.57
CA ALA A 138 -2.43 -15.89 -6.18
C ALA A 138 -2.34 -17.27 -5.52
N THR A 139 -1.69 -17.35 -4.37
CA THR A 139 -1.67 -18.58 -3.57
C THR A 139 -2.04 -18.25 -2.12
N PRO A 140 -2.64 -19.20 -1.38
CA PRO A 140 -2.99 -18.99 0.01
C PRO A 140 -1.77 -18.83 0.94
N TYR A 141 -0.57 -19.14 0.45
CA TYR A 141 0.68 -19.13 1.21
C TYR A 141 1.58 -17.94 0.88
N VAL A 142 1.20 -17.15 -0.14
CA VAL A 142 2.17 -16.27 -0.80
C VAL A 142 2.06 -14.83 -0.33
N TYR A 143 0.91 -14.28 0.10
CA TYR A 143 0.84 -12.91 0.65
C TYR A 143 -0.42 -12.66 1.51
N ASP A 144 -0.32 -11.84 2.57
CA ASP A 144 -1.47 -11.29 3.34
C ASP A 144 -2.36 -10.33 2.49
N PHE A 145 -1.93 -10.05 1.24
CA PHE A 145 -2.66 -9.25 0.25
C PHE A 145 -3.26 -10.07 -0.89
N SER A 146 -3.07 -11.39 -0.95
CA SER A 146 -3.77 -12.24 -1.93
C SER A 146 -5.22 -12.48 -1.51
N VAL A 147 -6.00 -11.39 -1.41
CA VAL A 147 -7.44 -11.46 -1.17
C VAL A 147 -8.08 -11.83 -2.50
N PRO A 148 -8.80 -12.97 -2.58
CA PRO A 148 -9.62 -13.27 -3.75
C PRO A 148 -10.49 -12.06 -4.10
N GLU A 149 -10.62 -11.73 -5.39
CA GLU A 149 -11.46 -10.62 -5.90
C GLU A 149 -10.87 -9.21 -5.76
N ALA A 150 -9.70 -9.02 -5.13
CA ALA A 150 -9.01 -7.72 -5.07
C ALA A 150 -7.83 -7.64 -6.07
N GLU A 151 -7.77 -6.55 -6.85
CA GLU A 151 -6.60 -6.23 -7.68
C GLU A 151 -5.48 -5.65 -6.81
N ASN A 152 -4.41 -6.43 -6.62
CA ASN A 152 -3.23 -5.99 -5.89
C ASN A 152 -2.07 -5.78 -6.86
N PHE A 153 -1.47 -4.60 -6.84
CA PHE A 153 -0.32 -4.24 -7.66
C PHE A 153 0.93 -4.10 -6.79
N PHE A 154 2.01 -4.77 -7.20
CA PHE A 154 3.34 -4.58 -6.61
C PHE A 154 4.25 -3.93 -7.65
N GLY A 155 4.91 -2.83 -7.28
CA GLY A 155 5.90 -2.14 -8.11
C GLY A 155 7.30 -2.30 -7.53
N GLY A 156 8.20 -2.96 -8.27
CA GLY A 156 9.63 -3.06 -7.94
C GLY A 156 10.01 -4.23 -7.01
N VAL A 157 11.18 -4.10 -6.39
CA VAL A 157 11.71 -5.07 -5.41
C VAL A 157 10.95 -4.92 -4.10
N GLY A 158 10.28 -5.99 -3.66
CA GLY A 158 9.45 -5.98 -2.45
C GLY A 158 9.91 -7.03 -1.45
N VAL A 159 10.13 -6.62 -0.20
CA VAL A 159 10.18 -7.56 0.93
C VAL A 159 8.75 -7.77 1.41
N CYS A 160 8.31 -9.01 1.45
CA CYS A 160 7.00 -9.36 1.98
C CYS A 160 7.14 -9.96 3.36
N CYS A 161 7.17 -9.07 4.35
CA CYS A 161 7.30 -9.40 5.76
C CYS A 161 6.04 -10.10 6.26
N HIS A 162 6.22 -11.22 6.95
CA HIS A 162 5.14 -11.89 7.69
C HIS A 162 5.15 -11.46 9.16
N ASN A 163 4.23 -12.03 9.95
CA ASN A 163 4.11 -11.78 11.39
C ASN A 163 5.48 -11.88 12.08
N THR A 164 6.01 -10.71 12.46
CA THR A 164 7.36 -10.58 13.04
C THR A 164 7.28 -10.04 14.46
N TYR A 165 8.11 -10.58 15.34
CA TYR A 165 8.19 -10.18 16.75
C TYR A 165 9.64 -10.06 17.22
N GLY A 166 9.82 -9.35 18.33
CA GLY A 166 11.13 -9.16 18.93
C GLY A 166 11.16 -7.98 19.92
N PRO A 167 12.34 -7.69 20.49
CA PRO A 167 12.59 -6.48 21.26
C PRO A 167 12.08 -5.20 20.56
N ARG A 168 11.71 -4.17 21.35
CA ARG A 168 11.19 -2.86 20.89
C ARG A 168 9.80 -2.87 20.26
N MET A 169 9.15 -4.02 20.18
CA MET A 169 7.76 -4.09 19.77
C MET A 169 6.86 -3.39 20.80
N ARG A 170 5.79 -2.71 20.37
CA ARG A 170 4.86 -2.04 21.29
C ARG A 170 3.98 -3.10 21.98
N LEU A 171 3.82 -3.02 23.30
CA LEU A 171 2.94 -3.94 24.05
C LEU A 171 1.45 -3.69 23.77
N THR A 172 1.09 -2.50 23.30
CA THR A 172 -0.29 -2.06 23.00
C THR A 172 -0.67 -2.22 21.53
N ASP A 173 0.08 -3.00 20.78
CA ASP A 173 -0.05 -3.15 19.33
C ASP A 173 -1.16 -4.11 18.87
N GLY A 174 -1.90 -4.71 19.81
CA GLY A 174 -3.05 -5.58 19.53
C GLY A 174 -2.73 -6.95 18.94
N ARG A 175 -1.49 -7.21 18.51
CA ARG A 175 -1.05 -8.55 18.06
C ARG A 175 -1.02 -9.56 19.22
N ALA A 176 -1.04 -10.85 18.91
CA ALA A 176 -1.08 -11.93 19.92
C ALA A 176 0.15 -11.93 20.86
N ILE A 177 1.37 -11.97 20.32
CA ILE A 177 2.62 -11.98 21.10
C ILE A 177 2.73 -10.82 22.10
N PRO A 178 2.60 -9.53 21.72
CA PRO A 178 2.76 -8.42 22.66
C PRO A 178 1.65 -8.42 23.72
N THR A 179 0.42 -8.80 23.33
CA THR A 179 -0.71 -8.90 24.26
C THR A 179 -0.48 -9.98 25.30
N PHE A 180 -0.08 -11.18 24.89
CA PHE A 180 0.21 -12.29 25.80
C PHE A 180 1.42 -12.02 26.69
N ILE A 181 2.48 -11.40 26.16
CA ILE A 181 3.63 -10.99 26.98
C ILE A 181 3.19 -9.95 28.02
N ARG A 182 2.41 -8.93 27.62
CA ARG A 182 1.88 -7.92 28.55
C ARG A 182 1.04 -8.57 29.65
N GLN A 183 0.11 -9.45 29.29
CA GLN A 183 -0.77 -10.15 30.23
C GLN A 183 0.06 -11.03 31.19
N ALA A 184 0.98 -11.83 30.66
CA ALA A 184 1.83 -12.70 31.46
C ALA A 184 2.71 -11.92 32.45
N LEU A 185 3.29 -10.79 32.02
CA LEU A 185 4.12 -9.93 32.88
C LEU A 185 3.30 -9.14 33.91
N ALA A 186 2.04 -8.83 33.60
CA ALA A 186 1.11 -8.17 34.52
C ALA A 186 0.41 -9.14 35.49
N GLY A 187 0.56 -10.46 35.30
CA GLY A 187 -0.20 -11.46 36.05
C GLY A 187 -1.69 -11.51 35.67
N GLU A 188 -2.05 -10.95 34.53
CA GLU A 188 -3.41 -11.02 33.97
C GLU A 188 -3.62 -12.34 33.21
N PRO A 189 -4.86 -12.85 33.11
CA PRO A 189 -5.15 -14.00 32.27
C PRO A 189 -4.81 -13.76 30.79
N LEU A 190 -4.25 -14.78 30.11
CA LEU A 190 -3.98 -14.73 28.68
C LEU A 190 -5.26 -15.00 27.89
N SER A 191 -5.72 -14.01 27.13
CA SER A 191 -7.01 -14.07 26.43
C SER A 191 -6.85 -14.67 25.03
N VAL A 192 -7.12 -15.97 24.90
CA VAL A 192 -7.13 -16.68 23.61
C VAL A 192 -8.52 -16.56 22.99
N TYR A 193 -8.63 -15.98 21.80
CA TYR A 193 -9.90 -15.92 21.07
C TYR A 193 -10.19 -17.25 20.35
N GLY A 194 -11.44 -17.72 20.37
CA GLY A 194 -11.83 -19.03 19.88
C GLY A 194 -11.43 -20.16 20.83
N ASP A 195 -11.09 -21.32 20.26
CA ASP A 195 -10.58 -22.50 20.98
C ASP A 195 -9.03 -22.56 21.01
N GLY A 196 -8.37 -21.58 20.39
CA GLY A 196 -6.92 -21.52 20.29
C GLY A 196 -6.30 -22.40 19.21
N SER A 197 -7.11 -23.07 18.37
CA SER A 197 -6.65 -23.97 17.30
C SER A 197 -6.14 -23.26 16.05
N GLN A 198 -6.41 -21.96 15.91
CA GLN A 198 -5.95 -21.17 14.78
C GLN A 198 -4.42 -21.07 14.77
N THR A 199 -3.85 -21.24 13.59
CA THR A 199 -2.40 -21.27 13.41
C THR A 199 -1.87 -19.93 12.92
N ARG A 200 -0.66 -19.60 13.37
CA ARG A 200 0.09 -18.41 12.94
C ARG A 200 1.56 -18.79 12.75
N SER A 201 2.21 -18.15 11.79
CA SER A 201 3.66 -18.14 11.68
C SER A 201 4.24 -16.97 12.49
N PHE A 202 5.39 -17.18 13.12
CA PHE A 202 6.10 -16.14 13.86
C PHE A 202 7.57 -16.09 13.46
N THR A 203 7.99 -14.95 12.93
CA THR A 203 9.36 -14.70 12.49
C THR A 203 10.06 -13.84 13.53
N TYR A 204 11.23 -14.25 13.99
CA TYR A 204 12.00 -13.41 14.90
C TYR A 204 12.68 -12.27 14.15
N ILE A 205 12.76 -11.09 14.77
CA ILE A 205 13.22 -9.85 14.11
C ILE A 205 14.61 -9.96 13.47
N SER A 206 15.55 -10.71 14.05
CA SER A 206 16.89 -10.84 13.45
C SER A 206 16.86 -11.63 12.15
N ASP A 207 16.02 -12.67 12.04
CA ASP A 207 15.85 -13.43 10.80
C ASP A 207 15.22 -12.56 9.72
N LEU A 208 14.22 -11.74 10.07
CA LEU A 208 13.63 -10.78 9.12
C LEU A 208 14.68 -9.80 8.60
N VAL A 209 15.49 -9.21 9.49
CA VAL A 209 16.54 -8.25 9.12
C VAL A 209 17.58 -8.91 8.21
N ASP A 210 18.00 -10.14 8.51
CA ASP A 210 18.91 -10.91 7.66
C ASP A 210 18.32 -11.15 6.27
N GLY A 211 17.04 -11.53 6.19
CA GLY A 211 16.36 -11.76 4.91
C GLY A 211 16.22 -10.50 4.07
N ILE A 212 15.88 -9.36 4.69
CA ILE A 212 15.88 -8.04 4.03
C ILE A 212 17.27 -7.73 3.48
N TRP A 213 18.30 -7.90 4.31
CA TRP A 213 19.67 -7.59 3.94
C TRP A 213 20.16 -8.44 2.77
N LYS A 214 19.89 -9.74 2.78
CA LYS A 214 20.22 -10.64 1.67
C LYS A 214 19.50 -10.26 0.38
N LEU A 215 18.20 -9.91 0.46
CA LEU A 215 17.46 -9.46 -0.71
C LEU A 215 18.07 -8.19 -1.31
N MET A 216 18.41 -7.20 -0.46
CA MET A 216 19.04 -5.95 -0.89
C MET A 216 20.38 -6.15 -1.59
N GLN A 217 21.14 -7.19 -1.25
CA GLN A 217 22.42 -7.52 -1.90
C GLN A 217 22.26 -8.39 -3.15
N SER A 218 21.06 -8.94 -3.38
CA SER A 218 20.82 -9.86 -4.47
C SER A 218 20.45 -9.12 -5.76
N PRO A 219 20.66 -9.74 -6.94
CA PRO A 219 20.12 -9.24 -8.20
C PRO A 219 18.61 -9.51 -8.37
N VAL A 220 17.94 -10.05 -7.34
CA VAL A 220 16.52 -10.41 -7.41
C VAL A 220 15.67 -9.15 -7.38
N ASN A 221 14.85 -8.96 -8.41
CA ASN A 221 13.97 -7.79 -8.53
C ASN A 221 12.49 -8.11 -8.33
N ASP A 222 12.18 -9.35 -7.92
CA ASP A 222 10.81 -9.77 -7.64
C ASP A 222 10.47 -9.61 -6.15
N PRO A 223 9.17 -9.56 -5.81
CA PRO A 223 8.72 -9.78 -4.44
C PRO A 223 9.20 -11.12 -3.87
N VAL A 224 9.70 -11.09 -2.63
CA VAL A 224 10.16 -12.27 -1.89
C VAL A 224 9.57 -12.30 -0.48
N ASN A 225 8.96 -13.43 -0.13
CA ASN A 225 8.50 -13.71 1.22
C ASN A 225 9.68 -13.92 2.17
N ILE A 226 9.73 -13.09 3.21
CA ILE A 226 10.66 -13.25 4.33
C ILE A 226 9.80 -13.49 5.57
N GLY A 227 9.78 -14.73 6.03
CA GLY A 227 8.95 -15.18 7.14
C GLY A 227 9.31 -16.58 7.63
N ASN A 228 8.55 -17.08 8.59
CA ASN A 228 8.75 -18.41 9.16
C ASN A 228 7.70 -19.41 8.65
N PRO A 229 8.07 -20.47 7.92
CA PRO A 229 7.10 -21.44 7.42
C PRO A 229 6.58 -22.36 8.53
N ARG A 230 7.13 -22.30 9.75
CA ARG A 230 6.65 -23.08 10.90
C ARG A 230 5.43 -22.40 11.51
N GLU A 231 4.31 -23.11 11.48
CA GLU A 231 3.09 -22.69 12.15
C GLU A 231 3.06 -23.12 13.62
N MET A 232 2.36 -22.35 14.43
CA MET A 232 2.08 -22.62 15.83
C MET A 232 0.66 -22.15 16.13
N THR A 233 -0.08 -22.93 16.92
CA THR A 233 -1.42 -22.55 17.39
C THR A 233 -1.33 -21.40 18.41
N LEU A 234 -2.39 -20.59 18.55
CA LEU A 234 -2.39 -19.57 19.60
C LEU A 234 -2.33 -20.18 21.01
N LEU A 235 -2.89 -21.37 21.21
CA LEU A 235 -2.79 -22.08 22.48
C LEU A 235 -1.36 -22.51 22.79
N GLU A 236 -0.61 -23.04 21.81
CA GLU A 236 0.81 -23.34 21.97
C GLU A 236 1.60 -22.09 22.28
N LEU A 237 1.36 -20.99 21.54
CA LEU A 237 2.02 -19.71 21.79
C LEU A 237 1.81 -19.23 23.23
N ALA A 238 0.57 -19.26 23.73
CA ALA A 238 0.25 -18.87 25.09
C ALA A 238 1.01 -19.72 26.12
N LYS A 239 1.08 -21.05 25.91
CA LYS A 239 1.84 -21.97 26.76
C LYS A 239 3.34 -21.69 26.74
N HIS A 240 3.93 -21.42 25.58
CA HIS A 240 5.35 -21.05 25.47
C HIS A 240 5.63 -19.74 26.22
N ILE A 241 4.77 -18.73 26.07
CA ILE A 241 4.91 -17.45 26.77
C ILE A 241 4.83 -17.63 28.29
N LEU A 242 3.87 -18.42 28.80
CA LEU A 242 3.79 -18.72 30.24
C LEU A 242 5.06 -19.41 30.75
N ARG A 243 5.55 -20.41 30.02
CA ARG A 243 6.79 -21.13 30.37
C ARG A 243 7.99 -20.20 30.42
N VAL A 244 8.21 -19.41 29.38
CA VAL A 244 9.38 -18.54 29.23
C VAL A 244 9.31 -17.33 30.17
N SER A 245 8.10 -16.79 30.41
CA SER A 245 7.89 -15.73 31.40
C SER A 245 7.90 -16.27 32.83
N GLY A 246 7.73 -17.57 33.07
CA GLY A 246 7.52 -18.09 34.43
C GLY A 246 6.27 -17.53 35.12
N SER A 247 5.32 -16.97 34.35
CA SER A 247 4.06 -16.46 34.87
C SER A 247 3.14 -17.60 35.27
N ARG A 248 2.31 -17.35 36.29
CA ARG A 248 1.25 -18.26 36.75
C ARG A 248 -0.14 -17.85 36.23
N SER A 249 -0.20 -16.88 35.31
CA SER A 249 -1.45 -16.47 34.67
C SER A 249 -2.18 -17.66 34.04
N GLU A 250 -3.49 -17.65 34.19
CA GLU A 250 -4.37 -18.63 33.54
C GLU A 250 -4.58 -18.29 32.06
N ILE A 251 -4.97 -19.28 31.26
CA ILE A 251 -5.41 -19.07 29.88
C ILE A 251 -6.94 -19.01 29.89
N THR A 252 -7.52 -17.93 29.38
CA THR A 252 -8.97 -17.75 29.25
C THR A 252 -9.38 -17.70 27.78
N PHE A 253 -10.59 -18.16 27.48
CA PHE A 253 -11.12 -18.21 26.12
C PHE A 253 -12.17 -17.12 25.92
N ALA A 254 -12.10 -16.42 24.79
CA ALA A 254 -13.05 -15.38 24.38
C ALA A 254 -13.64 -15.70 22.99
N PRO A 255 -14.82 -15.18 22.61
CA PRO A 255 -15.41 -15.45 21.30
C PRO A 255 -14.52 -15.01 20.14
N LEU A 256 -14.42 -15.83 19.08
CA LEU A 256 -13.59 -15.53 17.91
C LEU A 256 -14.16 -14.33 17.12
N PRO A 257 -13.35 -13.32 16.78
CA PRO A 257 -13.75 -12.26 15.86
C PRO A 257 -14.09 -12.83 14.47
N THR A 258 -15.14 -12.31 13.83
CA THR A 258 -15.67 -12.81 12.54
C THR A 258 -14.67 -12.69 11.38
N ASP A 259 -13.69 -11.79 11.47
CA ASP A 259 -12.79 -11.41 10.37
C ASP A 259 -11.35 -11.98 10.50
N ASP A 260 -11.09 -12.92 11.41
CA ASP A 260 -9.73 -13.42 11.65
C ASP A 260 -9.35 -14.54 10.63
N PRO A 261 -8.28 -14.38 9.82
CA PRO A 261 -7.88 -15.39 8.85
C PRO A 261 -7.50 -16.70 9.53
N LYS A 262 -7.95 -17.84 8.98
CA LYS A 262 -7.77 -19.14 9.63
C LYS A 262 -6.33 -19.69 9.54
N VAL A 263 -5.60 -19.36 8.48
CA VAL A 263 -4.23 -19.86 8.22
C VAL A 263 -3.36 -18.72 7.70
N ARG A 264 -2.13 -18.59 8.21
CA ARG A 264 -1.14 -17.59 7.80
C ARG A 264 0.27 -18.19 7.81
N GLN A 265 0.60 -18.95 6.77
CA GLN A 265 1.90 -19.60 6.60
C GLN A 265 2.60 -19.06 5.34
N PRO A 266 3.80 -18.46 5.44
CA PRO A 266 4.57 -18.04 4.28
C PRO A 266 5.16 -19.22 3.53
N ASP A 267 5.01 -19.22 2.20
CA ASP A 267 5.90 -19.95 1.30
C ASP A 267 7.21 -19.16 1.12
N ILE A 268 8.32 -19.74 1.60
CA ILE A 268 9.66 -19.15 1.55
C ILE A 268 10.60 -19.83 0.55
N ASP A 269 10.09 -20.68 -0.33
CA ASP A 269 10.93 -21.43 -1.28
C ASP A 269 11.72 -20.50 -2.20
N LYS A 270 11.16 -19.34 -2.53
CA LYS A 270 11.87 -18.30 -3.29
C LYS A 270 13.06 -17.74 -2.52
N ALA A 271 12.89 -17.45 -1.23
CA ALA A 271 13.97 -16.94 -0.38
C ALA A 271 15.08 -17.99 -0.19
N ARG A 272 14.71 -19.27 -0.01
CA ARG A 272 15.67 -20.37 0.05
C ARG A 272 16.49 -20.49 -1.23
N ARG A 273 15.83 -20.56 -2.39
CA ARG A 273 16.50 -20.78 -3.68
C ARG A 273 17.32 -19.58 -4.14
N LEU A 274 16.78 -18.37 -4.02
CA LEU A 274 17.39 -17.17 -4.61
C LEU A 274 18.34 -16.44 -3.65
N LEU A 275 18.10 -16.55 -2.34
CA LEU A 275 18.88 -15.83 -1.33
C LEU A 275 19.71 -16.75 -0.43
N GLY A 276 19.51 -18.07 -0.49
CA GLY A 276 20.09 -18.98 0.51
C GLY A 276 19.67 -18.59 1.92
N TRP A 277 18.41 -18.18 2.08
CA TRP A 277 17.87 -17.67 3.34
C TRP A 277 16.79 -18.60 3.91
N GLU A 278 16.87 -18.83 5.22
CA GLU A 278 15.82 -19.44 6.03
C GLU A 278 15.91 -18.91 7.47
N PRO A 279 14.80 -18.83 8.21
CA PRO A 279 14.82 -18.39 9.61
C PRO A 279 15.55 -19.41 10.49
N THR A 280 16.41 -18.92 11.36
CA THR A 280 17.29 -19.74 12.21
C THR A 280 16.93 -19.68 13.69
N VAL A 281 16.20 -18.64 14.12
CA VAL A 281 15.86 -18.47 15.53
C VAL A 281 14.60 -19.26 15.88
N ASP A 282 14.75 -20.16 16.84
CA ASP A 282 13.61 -20.90 17.40
C ASP A 282 12.64 -19.96 18.12
N VAL A 283 11.34 -20.28 18.06
CA VAL A 283 10.29 -19.43 18.64
C VAL A 283 10.49 -19.23 20.14
N GLU A 284 10.84 -20.29 20.88
CA GLU A 284 11.04 -20.23 22.32
C GLU A 284 12.23 -19.33 22.68
N GLU A 285 13.34 -19.44 21.94
CA GLU A 285 14.50 -18.57 22.12
C GLU A 285 14.19 -17.10 21.76
N GLY A 286 13.47 -16.87 20.66
CA GLY A 286 13.03 -15.53 20.28
C GLY A 286 12.12 -14.91 21.33
N LEU A 287 11.20 -15.70 21.92
CA LEU A 287 10.31 -15.25 23.00
C LEU A 287 11.11 -14.93 24.26
N ARG A 288 12.10 -15.76 24.62
CA ARG A 288 12.97 -15.54 25.78
C ARG A 288 13.70 -14.21 25.69
N ARG A 289 14.36 -13.95 24.56
CA ARG A 289 15.05 -12.66 24.30
C ARG A 289 14.09 -11.48 24.37
N THR A 290 12.88 -11.66 23.83
CA THR A 290 11.86 -10.60 23.80
C THR A 290 11.35 -10.26 25.20
N ILE A 291 11.02 -11.27 26.01
CA ILE A 291 10.55 -11.11 27.39
C ILE A 291 11.68 -10.53 28.27
N GLU A 292 12.91 -11.01 28.12
CA GLU A 292 14.09 -10.47 28.82
C GLU A 292 14.29 -8.98 28.53
N TRP A 293 14.10 -8.56 27.27
CA TRP A 293 14.16 -7.15 26.90
C TRP A 293 13.11 -6.29 27.63
N TYR A 294 11.86 -6.77 27.71
CA TYR A 294 10.80 -6.07 28.45
C TYR A 294 11.07 -6.00 29.95
N ARG A 295 11.73 -7.02 30.53
CA ARG A 295 12.15 -7.03 31.94
C ARG A 295 13.32 -6.10 32.24
N GLY A 296 14.32 -6.08 31.36
CA GLY A 296 15.61 -5.46 31.65
C GLY A 296 15.68 -3.96 31.36
N THR A 297 15.04 -3.46 30.30
CA THR A 297 15.31 -2.08 29.82
C THR A 297 14.17 -1.37 29.07
N GLY A 298 13.02 -2.01 28.82
CA GLY A 298 12.01 -1.47 27.87
C GLY A 298 10.54 -1.47 28.30
N GLY A 299 10.17 -1.94 29.49
CA GLY A 299 8.76 -2.06 29.91
C GLY A 299 8.10 -0.82 30.53
N ALA A 300 8.86 0.26 30.77
CA ALA A 300 8.42 1.43 31.54
C ALA A 300 8.45 2.77 30.77
N ARG A 301 8.20 2.76 29.45
CA ARG A 301 7.94 3.98 28.67
C ARG A 301 6.76 3.79 27.72
#